data_AF-A0A359E3V6-F1
#
_entry.id   AF-A0A359E3V6-F1
#
_cell.length_a   1.000
_cell.length_b   1.000
_cell.length_c   1.000
_cell.angle_alpha   90.00
_cell.angle_beta   90.00
_cell.angle_gamma   90.00
#
_symmetry.space_group_name_H-M   'P 1'
#
loop_
_entity.id
_entity.type
_entity.pdbx_description
1 polymer ?
#
loop_
_entity_poly.entity_id
_entity_poly.type
_entity_poly.pdbx_seq_one_letter_code
_entity_poly.pdbx_strand_id
1 'polypeptide(L)' 'MIKSLHIKDFALIDELEVDFEEGLNILTGQTGAGKSIIIGALNMILGERAD' A
#
# COMPACT_ATOMS: atom_id res chain seq x y z
N MET A 1 -2.65 15.27 3.59
CA MET A 1 -1.59 14.34 3.14
C MET A 1 -1.81 13.02 3.85
N ILE A 2 -1.56 11.89 3.18
CA ILE A 2 -1.70 10.55 3.80
C ILE A 2 -0.67 10.44 4.93
N LYS A 3 -1.09 9.96 6.11
CA LYS A 3 -0.21 9.80 7.27
C LYS A 3 0.30 8.38 7.40
N SER A 4 -0.63 7.42 7.35
CA SER A 4 -0.32 6.01 7.40
C SER A 4 -1.30 5.21 6.56
N LEU A 5 -0.89 4.00 6.19
CA LEU A 5 -1.69 2.98 5.54
C LEU A 5 -1.57 1.70 6.37
N HIS A 6 -2.70 1.22 6.87
CA HIS A 6 -2.81 -0.08 7.51
C HIS A 6 -3.56 -1.03 6.57
N ILE A 7 -2.91 -2.14 6.24
CA ILE A 7 -3.43 -3.20 5.39
C ILE A 7 -3.58 -4.44 6.24
N LYS A 8 -4.75 -5.08 6.17
CA LYS A 8 -5.02 -6.34 6.84
C LYS A 8 -5.86 -7.24 5.95
N ASP A 9 -5.52 -8.52 5.92
CA ASP A 9 -6.25 -9.56 5.16
C ASP A 9 -6.46 -9.17 3.67
N PHE A 10 -5.41 -8.67 3.01
CA PHE A 10 -5.49 -8.15 1.63
C PHE A 10 -4.44 -8.80 0.71
N ALA A 11 -4.92 -9.45 -0.36
CA ALA A 11 -4.10 -10.24 -1.26
C ALA A 11 -3.23 -11.28 -0.52
N LEU A 12 -1.90 -11.13 -0.55
CA LEU A 12 -0.94 -11.99 0.14
C LEU A 12 -0.41 -11.39 1.45
N ILE A 13 -0.96 -10.25 1.88
CA ILE A 13 -0.54 -9.54 3.10
C ILE A 13 -1.51 -9.88 4.23
N ASP A 14 -1.00 -10.52 5.27
CA ASP A 14 -1.75 -10.74 6.51
C ASP A 14 -1.96 -9.42 7.26
N GLU A 15 -0.87 -8.69 7.54
CA GLU A 15 -0.90 -7.38 8.18
C GLU A 15 0.34 -6.57 7.78
N LEU A 16 0.15 -5.28 7.45
CA LEU A 16 1.21 -4.35 7.10
C LEU A 16 0.81 -2.93 7.50
N GLU A 17 1.75 -2.20 8.12
CA GLU A 17 1.61 -0.79 8.45
C GLU A 17 2.73 0.00 7.77
N VAL A 18 2.36 1.11 7.12
CA VAL A 18 3.29 2.01 6.43
C VAL A 18 2.99 3.43 6.86
N ASP A 19 3.99 4.10 7.40
CA ASP A 19 3.96 5.54 7.65
C ASP A 19 4.50 6.30 6.43
N PHE A 20 3.87 7.42 6.11
CA PHE A 20 4.27 8.31 5.02
C PHE A 20 4.84 9.60 5.59
N GLU A 21 5.94 10.05 5.00
CA GLU A 21 6.55 11.34 5.31
C GLU A 21 6.09 12.43 4.33
N GLU A 22 6.41 13.68 4.64
CA GLU A 22 6.14 14.79 3.74
C GLU A 22 7.00 14.72 2.46
N GLY A 23 6.43 15.15 1.34
CA GLY A 23 7.13 15.18 0.06
C GLY A 23 7.07 13.85 -0.71
N LEU A 24 8.23 13.39 -1.20
CA LEU A 24 8.31 12.23 -2.09
C LEU A 24 8.65 10.95 -1.33
N ASN A 25 7.68 10.04 -1.27
CA ASN A 25 7.86 8.71 -0.72
C ASN A 25 8.20 7.73 -1.87
N ILE A 26 9.36 7.06 -1.79
CA ILE A 26 9.83 6.13 -2.83
C ILE A 26 9.72 4.70 -2.31
N LEU A 27 8.87 3.89 -2.96
CA LEU A 27 8.71 2.48 -2.64
C LEU A 27 9.63 1.61 -3.50
N THR A 28 10.55 0.88 -2.87
CA THR A 28 11.55 0.04 -3.56
C THR A 28 11.52 -1.42 -3.10
N GLY A 29 12.23 -2.30 -3.80
CA GLY A 29 12.33 -3.73 -3.46
C GLY A 29 12.36 -4.62 -4.70
N GLN A 30 12.50 -5.92 -4.49
CA GLN A 30 12.51 -6.91 -5.58
C GLN A 30 11.10 -7.22 -6.12
N THR A 31 11.02 -7.90 -7.26
CA THR A 31 9.75 -8.45 -7.78
C THR A 31 9.16 -9.41 -6.75
N GLY A 32 7.86 -9.31 -6.48
CA GLY A 32 7.19 -10.13 -5.47
C GLY A 32 7.27 -9.59 -4.04
N ALA A 33 8.01 -8.51 -3.78
CA ALA A 33 8.12 -7.91 -2.43
C ALA A 33 6.84 -7.17 -1.95
N GLY A 34 5.69 -7.34 -2.60
CA GLY A 34 4.42 -6.73 -2.16
C GLY A 34 4.18 -5.27 -2.58
N LYS A 35 5.08 -4.62 -3.33
CA LYS A 35 4.91 -3.21 -3.75
C LYS A 35 3.58 -2.93 -4.46
N SER A 36 3.19 -3.78 -5.41
CA SER A 36 1.92 -3.60 -6.14
C SER A 36 0.69 -3.77 -5.24
N ILE A 37 0.81 -4.54 -4.16
CA ILE A 37 -0.26 -4.73 -3.18
C ILE A 37 -0.51 -3.43 -2.42
N ILE A 38 0.56 -2.74 -2.00
CA ILE A 38 0.47 -1.42 -1.34
C ILE A 38 -0.23 -0.40 -2.25
N ILE A 39 0.16 -0.35 -3.53
CA ILE A 39 -0.49 0.53 -4.52
C ILE A 39 -1.96 0.15 -4.74
N GLY A 40 -2.27 -1.14 -4.86
CA GLY A 40 -3.66 -1.61 -5.00
C GLY A 40 -4.54 -1.25 -3.81
N ALA A 41 -4.03 -1.37 -2.58
CA ALA A 41 -4.75 -0.97 -1.37
C ALA A 41 -5.02 0.55 -1.35
N LEU A 42 -4.04 1.37 -1.74
CA LEU A 42 -4.22 2.83 -1.87
C LEU A 42 -5.30 3.17 -2.90
N ASN A 43 -5.26 2.54 -4.07
CA ASN A 43 -6.24 2.75 -5.14
C ASN A 43 -7.66 2.37 -4.70
N MET A 44 -7.80 1.25 -3.99
CA MET A 44 -9.08 0.81 -3.42
C MET A 44 -9.66 1.84 -2.44
N ILE A 45 -8.82 2.43 -1.57
CA ILE A 45 -9.25 3.52 -0.66
C ILE A 45 -9.69 4.76 -1.44
N LEU A 46 -9.06 5.03 -2.58
CA LEU A 46 -9.41 6.13 -3.48
C LEU A 46 -10.68 5.85 -4.31
N GLY A 47 -11.31 4.68 -4.16
CA GLY A 47 -12.57 4.33 -4.80
C GLY A 47 -12.42 3.60 -6.15
N GLU A 48 -11.22 3.15 -6.50
CA GLU A 48 -11.07 2.20 -7.59
C GLU A 48 -11.73 0.87 -7.24
N ARG A 49 -12.22 0.15 -8.26
CA ARG A 49 -12.76 -1.19 -8.06
C ARG A 49 -11.64 -2.11 -7.57
N ALA A 50 -11.95 -2.88 -6.53
CA ALA A 50 -11.15 -4.03 -6.16
C ALA A 50 -11.43 -5.13 -7.18
N ASP A 51 -10.43 -5.44 -8.00
CA ASP A 51 -10.40 -6.59 -8.92
C ASP A 51 -9.61 -7.75 -8.30
#